data_AF-A0A9Q0W8U3-F1
#
_entry.id   AF-A0A9Q0W8U3-F1
#
_cell.length_a   1.000
_cell.length_b   1.000
_cell.length_c   1.000
_cell.angle_alpha   90.00
_cell.angle_beta   90.00
_cell.angle_gamma   90.00
#
_symmetry.space_group_name_H-M   'P 1'
#
loop_
_entity.id
_entity.type
_entity.pdbx_description
1 polymer ?
#
loop_
_entity_poly.entity_id
_entity_poly.type
_entity_poly.pdbx_seq_one_letter_code
_entity_poly.pdbx_strand_id
1 'polypeptide(L)' 'MLELPVTLAAMIQCFEWNVVDSSDAVKIKGNAARPLDMTERPGLTAPRFHELVCAPVPRPALDSLQL' A
#
# COMPACT_ATOMS: atom_id res chain seq x y z
N MET A 1 -14.93 16.77 8.28
CA MET A 1 -13.74 16.59 7.42
C MET A 1 -13.71 15.13 7.00
N LEU A 2 -14.03 14.82 5.74
CA LEU A 2 -14.09 13.45 5.24
C LEU A 2 -12.95 13.09 4.27
N GLU A 3 -12.10 14.07 3.94
CA GLU A 3 -11.00 13.91 2.99
C GLU A 3 -10.08 12.73 3.34
N LEU A 4 -9.63 12.66 4.60
CA LEU A 4 -8.75 11.58 5.07
C LEU A 4 -9.40 10.19 4.96
N PRO A 5 -10.57 9.92 5.57
CA PRO A 5 -11.17 8.59 5.50
C PRO A 5 -11.59 8.19 4.08
N VAL A 6 -12.10 9.12 3.27
CA VAL A 6 -12.50 8.81 1.88
C VAL A 6 -11.29 8.52 1.01
N THR A 7 -10.24 9.33 1.10
CA THR A 7 -8.99 9.08 0.36
C THR A 7 -8.35 7.77 0.78
N LEU A 8 -8.30 7.48 2.08
CA LEU A 8 -7.76 6.22 2.59
C LEU A 8 -8.58 5.01 2.12
N ALA A 9 -9.91 5.11 2.17
CA ALA A 9 -10.79 4.06 1.67
C ALA A 9 -10.54 3.79 0.18
N ALA A 10 -10.44 4.82 -0.65
CA ALA A 10 -10.16 4.68 -2.08
C ALA A 10 -8.77 4.06 -2.33
N MET A 11 -7.73 4.49 -1.59
CA MET A 11 -6.38 3.95 -1.69
C MET A 11 -6.34 2.43 -1.38
N ILE A 12 -6.99 2.01 -0.31
CA ILE A 12 -7.08 0.58 0.07
C ILE A 12 -7.99 -0.17 -0.91
N GLN A 13 -9.02 0.49 -1.43
CA GLN A 13 -10.04 -0.17 -2.23
C GLN A 13 -9.65 -0.42 -3.67
N CYS A 14 -8.94 0.52 -4.28
CA CYS A 14 -8.73 0.49 -5.70
C CYS A 14 -7.36 -0.06 -6.10
N PHE A 15 -6.43 -0.24 -5.16
CA PHE A 15 -5.04 -0.54 -5.48
C PHE A 15 -4.42 -1.63 -4.60
N GLU A 16 -3.62 -2.47 -5.22
CA GLU A 16 -2.60 -3.29 -4.57
C GLU A 16 -1.31 -2.47 -4.52
N TRP A 17 -0.69 -2.44 -3.34
CA TRP A 17 0.46 -1.59 -3.05
C TRP A 17 1.71 -2.44 -2.97
N ASN A 18 2.67 -2.18 -3.87
CA ASN A 18 3.95 -2.87 -3.90
C ASN A 18 5.09 -1.88 -3.67
N VAL A 19 6.12 -2.28 -2.94
CA VAL A 19 7.33 -1.46 -2.78
C VAL A 19 8.20 -1.63 -4.02
N VAL A 20 8.70 -0.52 -4.58
CA VAL A 20 9.68 -0.59 -5.69
C VAL A 20 10.97 -1.20 -5.14
N ASP A 21 11.34 -2.34 -5.68
CA ASP A 21 12.48 -3.12 -5.19
C ASP A 21 13.79 -2.38 -5.51
N SER A 22 14.52 -1.94 -4.48
CA SER A 22 15.88 -1.44 -4.63
C SER A 22 16.83 -2.63 -4.78
N SER A 23 16.84 -3.25 -5.97
CA SER A 23 17.83 -4.20 -6.51
C SER A 23 18.35 -5.38 -5.66
N ASP A 24 17.90 -5.63 -4.42
CA ASP A 24 18.57 -6.56 -3.50
C ASP A 24 17.63 -7.36 -2.56
N ALA A 25 16.32 -7.48 -2.86
CA ALA A 25 15.41 -8.21 -1.97
C ALA A 25 15.43 -9.74 -2.14
N VAL A 26 15.75 -10.41 -1.03
CA VAL A 26 15.50 -11.84 -0.79
C VAL A 26 14.00 -12.11 -0.80
N LYS A 27 13.54 -12.93 -1.75
CA LYS A 27 12.15 -13.38 -1.84
C LYS A 27 11.81 -14.31 -0.67
N ILE A 28 11.14 -13.80 0.36
CA ILE A 28 10.50 -14.65 1.36
C ILE A 28 9.16 -15.13 0.81
N LYS A 29 9.02 -16.45 0.69
CA LYS A 29 7.79 -17.13 0.27
C LYS A 29 6.65 -16.77 1.24
N GLY A 30 5.64 -16.04 0.75
CA GLY A 30 4.37 -15.81 1.46
C GLY A 30 3.91 -14.36 1.56
N ASN A 31 4.82 -13.39 1.60
CA ASN A 31 4.55 -11.96 1.44
C ASN A 31 5.92 -11.26 1.35
N ALA A 32 6.40 -11.00 0.13
CA ALA A 32 7.75 -10.52 -0.12
C ALA A 32 7.89 -9.01 0.12
N ALA A 33 7.53 -8.52 1.31
CA ALA A 33 7.73 -7.12 1.67
C ALA A 33 8.96 -7.00 2.58
N ARG A 34 10.02 -6.35 2.09
CA ARG A 34 11.10 -5.83 2.96
C ARG A 34 10.46 -4.94 4.04
N PRO A 35 10.90 -5.00 5.31
CA PRO A 35 10.43 -4.07 6.34
C PRO A 35 10.64 -2.62 5.88
N LEU A 36 9.56 -1.84 5.86
CA LEU A 36 9.60 -0.40 5.58
C LEU A 36 10.23 0.31 6.78
N ASP A 37 11.20 1.20 6.54
CA ASP A 37 11.80 1.98 7.64
C ASP A 37 10.83 3.10 8.04
N MET A 38 10.04 2.82 9.08
CA MET A 38 9.09 3.78 9.68
C MET A 38 9.67 4.49 10.91
N THR A 39 11.00 4.54 11.07
CA THR A 39 11.62 5.21 12.22
C THR A 39 11.33 6.72 12.21
N GLU A 40 10.69 7.20 13.28
CA GLU A 40 10.46 8.62 13.53
C GLU A 40 11.78 9.36 13.79
N ARG A 41 11.88 10.63 13.37
CA ARG A 41 13.02 11.51 13.67
C ARG A 41 12.52 12.88 14.11
N PRO A 42 13.26 13.59 14.97
CA PRO A 42 12.90 14.95 15.36
C PRO A 42 12.66 15.84 14.13
N GLY A 43 11.49 16.47 14.05
CA GLY A 43 11.11 17.35 12.94
C GLY A 43 10.45 16.65 11.75
N LEU A 44 10.23 15.33 11.79
CA LEU A 44 9.50 14.60 10.76
C LEU A 44 8.33 13.84 11.39
N THR A 45 7.11 14.31 11.15
CA THR A 45 5.87 13.68 11.65
C THR A 45 5.34 12.56 10.75
N ALA A 46 6.06 12.21 9.68
CA ALA A 46 5.67 11.19 8.71
C ALA A 46 6.82 10.18 8.45
N PRO A 47 6.50 8.93 8.09
CA PRO A 47 7.51 7.95 7.67
C PRO A 47 8.38 8.46 6.52
N ARG A 48 9.57 7.87 6.35
CA ARG A 48 10.42 8.20 5.20
C ARG A 48 9.71 7.88 3.89
N PHE A 49 9.94 8.71 2.88
CA PHE A 49 9.39 8.51 1.55
C PHE A 49 9.95 7.22 0.95
N HIS A 50 9.06 6.28 0.66
CA HIS A 50 9.36 5.09 -0.10
C HIS A 50 8.47 5.10 -1.35
N GLU A 51 9.08 4.82 -2.51
CA GLU A 51 8.32 4.69 -3.74
C GLU A 51 7.44 3.44 -3.68
N LEU A 52 6.16 3.64 -3.93
CA LEU A 52 5.16 2.59 -4.00
C LEU A 52 4.59 2.53 -5.42
N VAL A 53 4.41 1.33 -5.94
CA VAL A 53 3.65 1.07 -7.15
C VAL A 53 2.22 0.75 -6.74
N CYS A 54 1.27 1.55 -7.24
CA CYS A 54 -0.16 1.32 -7.07
C CYS A 54 -0.69 0.55 -8.29
N ALA A 55 -0.90 -0.76 -8.15
CA ALA A 55 -1.49 -1.57 -9.20
C ALA A 55 -3.03 -1.56 -9.04
N PRO A 56 -3.83 -1.11 -10.02
CA PRO A 56 -5.28 -1.11 -9.92
C PRO A 56 -5.84 -2.52 -9.73
N VAL A 57 -6.74 -2.71 -8.77
CA VAL A 57 -7.42 -3.98 -8.51
C VAL A 57 -8.88 -3.87 -8.93
N PRO A 58 -9.34 -4.66 -9.92
CA PRO A 58 -10.74 -4.73 -10.27
C PRO A 58 -11.55 -5.27 -9.08
N ARG A 59 -12.50 -4.47 -8.57
CA ARG A 59 -13.54 -4.97 -7.67
C ARG A 59 -14.82 -5.15 -8.49
N PRO A 60 -15.23 -6.38 -8.82
CA PRO A 60 -16.54 -6.60 -9.40
C PRO A 60 -17.62 -6.10 -8.42
N ALA A 61 -18.73 -5.59 -8.94
CA ALA A 61 -19.85 -5.14 -8.11
C ALA A 61 -20.30 -6.25 -7.17
N LEU A 62 -20.81 -5.90 -5.98
CA LEU A 62 -21.29 -6.88 -5.00
C LEU A 62 -22.32 -7.84 -5.61
N ASP A 63 -23.09 -7.35 -6.58
CA ASP A 63 -24.11 -8.08 -7.36
C ASP A 63 -23.54 -9.20 -8.25
N SER A 64 -22.23 -9.20 -8.49
CA SER A 64 -21.51 -10.22 -9.27
C SER A 64 -20.99 -11.37 -8.42
N LEU A 65 -21.06 -11.28 -7.09
CA LEU A 65 -20.77 -12.39 -6.19
C LEU A 65 -22.03 -13.23 -6.05
N GLN A 66 -22.14 -14.26 -6.90
CA GLN A 66 -23.11 -15.34 -6.69
C GLN A 66 -22.70 -16.12 -5.43
N LEU A 67 -23.25 -15.73 -4.27
CA LEU A 67 -23.25 -16.53 -3.04
C LEU A 67 -24.40 -17.53 -3.05
#